data_AF-A0A1W9SWL4-F1
#
_entry.id   AF-A0A1W9SWL4-F1
#
_cell.length_a   1.000
_cell.length_b   1.000
_cell.length_c   1.000
_cell.angle_alpha   90.00
_cell.angle_beta   90.00
_cell.angle_gamma   90.00
#
_symmetry.space_group_name_H-M   'P 1'
#
loop_
_entity.id
_entity.type
_entity.pdbx_description
1 polymer ?
#
loop_
_entity_poly.entity_id
_entity_poly.type
_entity_poly.pdbx_seq_one_letter_code
_entity_poly.pdbx_strand_id
1 'polypeptide(L)'
;MKKELTIFDNPKNVGKFRIFFYITLVLLLVSEFFIHKHHGFAWEDFPGFYAVYGFISYVFLIFVAKILRKIVMRKEDYYDK
;
A
#
# COMPACT_ATOMS: atom_id res chain seq x y z
N MET A 1 -12.62 4.20 30.78
CA MET A 1 -11.51 4.94 30.16
C MET A 1 -11.04 4.18 28.93
N LYS A 2 -11.21 4.73 27.73
CA LYS A 2 -10.68 4.14 26.49
C LYS A 2 -9.15 4.25 26.54
N LYS A 3 -8.43 3.14 26.36
CA LYS A 3 -6.98 3.16 26.23
C LYS A 3 -6.65 3.72 24.85
N GLU A 4 -6.40 5.02 24.78
CA GLU A 4 -5.91 5.68 23.58
C GLU A 4 -4.50 5.14 23.28
N LEU A 5 -4.28 4.65 22.05
CA LEU A 5 -3.00 4.09 21.60
C LEU A 5 -2.04 5.24 21.25
N THR A 6 -1.42 5.85 22.25
CA THR A 6 -0.47 6.99 22.10
C THR A 6 0.90 6.59 21.52
N ILE A 7 1.01 5.41 20.92
CA ILE A 7 2.28 4.84 20.42
C ILE A 7 2.85 5.70 19.29
N PHE A 8 1.99 6.30 18.46
CA PHE A 8 2.36 7.11 17.31
C PHE A 8 2.50 8.61 17.61
N ASP A 9 2.18 9.07 18.82
CA ASP A 9 2.32 10.49 19.21
C ASP A 9 3.79 10.88 19.44
N ASN A 10 4.64 9.90 19.77
CA ASN A 10 6.06 10.15 19.97
C ASN A 10 6.81 10.10 18.62
N PRO A 11 7.46 11.20 18.18
CA PRO A 11 8.17 11.24 16.91
C PRO A 11 9.30 10.19 16.82
N LYS A 12 9.87 9.77 17.96
CA LYS A 12 10.87 8.70 18.01
C LYS A 12 10.29 7.34 17.60
N ASN A 13 9.05 7.05 17.98
CA ASN A 13 8.39 5.79 17.64
C ASN A 13 8.01 5.75 16.15
N VAL A 14 7.53 6.86 15.60
CA VAL A 14 7.24 6.99 14.16
C VAL A 14 8.53 6.83 13.34
N GLY A 15 9.64 7.42 13.80
CA GLY A 15 10.95 7.24 13.16
C GLY A 15 11.40 5.78 13.14
N LYS A 16 11.31 5.07 14.27
CA LYS A 16 11.62 3.64 14.37
C LYS A 16 10.72 2.79 13.47
N PHE A 17 9.42 3.08 13.46
CA PHE A 17 8.45 2.38 12.61
C PHE A 17 8.77 2.55 11.13
N ARG A 18 9.10 3.78 10.69
CA ARG A 18 9.53 4.04 9.31
C ARG A 18 10.78 3.24 8.94
N ILE A 19 11.78 3.23 9.81
CA ILE A 19 13.02 2.47 9.58
C ILE A 19 12.71 0.98 9.46
N PHE A 20 11.95 0.43 10.41
CA PHE A 20 11.51 -0.96 10.39
C PHE A 20 10.75 -1.31 9.10
N PHE A 21 9.83 -0.44 8.69
CA PHE A 21 9.08 -0.59 7.45
C PHE A 21 10.00 -0.66 6.22
N TYR A 22 10.94 0.28 6.08
CA TYR A 22 11.90 0.26 4.96
C TYR A 22 12.82 -0.96 4.99
N ILE A 23 13.28 -1.38 6.18
CA ILE A 23 14.05 -2.63 6.33
C ILE A 23 13.23 -3.82 5.81
N THR A 24 11.96 -3.90 6.18
CA THR A 24 11.07 -4.98 5.75
C THR A 24 10.89 -4.97 4.23
N LEU A 25 10.70 -3.80 3.61
CA LEU A 25 10.63 -3.68 2.15
C LEU A 25 11.91 -4.14 1.44
N VAL A 26 13.08 -3.75 1.95
CA VAL A 26 14.37 -4.19 1.39
C VAL A 26 14.54 -5.70 1.55
N LEU A 27 14.17 -6.27 2.70
CA LEU A 27 14.21 -7.72 2.93
C LEU A 27 13.30 -8.48 1.96
N LEU A 28 12.09 -8.00 1.70
CA LEU A 28 11.21 -8.61 0.70
C LEU A 28 11.83 -8.55 -0.70
N LEU A 29 12.38 -7.41 -1.11
CA LEU A 29 13.07 -7.29 -2.41
C LEU A 29 14.26 -8.25 -2.52
N VAL A 30 15.05 -8.39 -1.46
CA VAL A 30 16.18 -9.33 -1.44
C VAL A 30 15.68 -10.78 -1.48
N SER A 31 14.58 -11.11 -0.79
CA SER A 31 14.01 -12.46 -0.80
C SER A 31 13.56 -12.91 -2.20
N GLU A 32 13.19 -11.98 -3.08
CA GLU A 32 12.82 -12.30 -4.46
C GLU A 32 13.95 -12.98 -5.25
N PHE A 33 15.22 -12.80 -4.86
CA PHE A 33 16.36 -13.45 -5.50
C PHE A 33 16.59 -14.88 -5.02
N PHE A 34 16.07 -15.26 -3.84
CA PHE A 34 16.24 -16.59 -3.28
C PHE A 34 15.07 -17.53 -3.63
N ILE A 35 13.89 -16.96 -3.88
CA ILE A 35 12.68 -17.70 -4.19
C ILE A 35 12.59 -17.90 -5.71
N HIS A 36 12.57 -19.16 -6.15
CA HIS A 36 12.28 -19.49 -7.54
C HIS A 36 10.81 -19.19 -7.80
N LYS A 37 10.57 -18.12 -8.55
CA LYS A 37 9.23 -17.70 -8.95
C LYS A 37 8.75 -18.65 -10.06
N HIS A 38 7.55 -19.21 -9.91
CA HIS A 38 6.91 -19.96 -10.99
C HIS A 38 6.28 -18.98 -11.98
N HIS A 39 7.09 -18.52 -12.94
CA HIS A 39 6.63 -17.57 -13.94
C HIS A 39 5.77 -18.26 -15.00
N GLY A 40 4.56 -17.73 -15.20
CA GLY A 40 3.70 -18.13 -16.32
C GLY A 40 4.04 -17.39 -17.61
N PHE A 41 4.73 -16.25 -17.50
CA PHE A 41 5.02 -15.34 -18.62
C PHE A 41 6.46 -14.79 -18.54
N ALA A 42 7.11 -14.62 -19.70
CA ALA A 42 8.53 -14.25 -19.80
C ALA A 42 8.89 -12.84 -19.25
N TRP A 43 7.91 -11.97 -19.02
CA TRP A 43 8.15 -10.64 -18.43
C TRP A 43 8.20 -10.65 -16.90
N GLU A 44 7.78 -11.74 -16.25
CA GLU A 44 7.83 -11.89 -14.79
C GLU A 44 9.26 -12.16 -14.29
N ASP A 45 10.16 -12.57 -15.19
CA ASP A 45 11.60 -12.75 -14.96
C ASP A 45 12.33 -11.45 -14.60
N PHE A 46 11.71 -10.29 -14.81
CA PHE A 46 12.35 -9.02 -14.50
C PHE A 46 12.56 -8.85 -12.98
N PRO A 47 13.80 -8.53 -12.52
CA PRO A 47 14.07 -8.35 -11.11
C PRO A 47 13.25 -7.18 -10.53
N GLY A 48 12.50 -7.43 -9.46
CA GLY A 48 11.61 -6.44 -8.85
C GLY A 48 10.28 -6.21 -9.58
N PHE A 49 9.91 -7.07 -10.54
CA PHE A 49 8.64 -6.97 -11.26
C PHE A 49 7.43 -6.85 -10.31
N TYR A 50 7.34 -7.72 -9.30
CA TYR A 50 6.21 -7.74 -8.38
C TYR A 50 6.16 -6.50 -7.46
N ALA A 51 7.30 -5.99 -7.03
CA ALA A 51 7.36 -4.74 -6.27
C ALA A 51 6.84 -3.54 -7.08
N VAL A 52 7.27 -3.42 -8.35
CA VAL A 52 6.80 -2.36 -9.26
C VAL A 52 5.31 -2.54 -9.58
N TYR A 53 4.90 -3.76 -9.91
CA TYR A 53 3.51 -4.09 -10.22
C TYR A 53 2.57 -3.80 -9.05
N GLY A 54 2.95 -4.21 -7.83
CA GLY A 54 2.19 -3.92 -6.61
C GLY A 54 2.06 -2.43 -6.33
N PHE A 55 3.16 -1.67 -6.51
CA PHE A 55 3.15 -0.21 -6.37
C PHE A 55 2.20 0.45 -7.38
N ILE A 56 2.32 0.11 -8.66
CA ILE A 56 1.46 0.66 -9.73
C ILE A 56 0.00 0.30 -9.47
N SER A 57 -0.28 -0.96 -9.09
CA SER A 57 -1.63 -1.43 -8.77
C SER A 57 -2.27 -0.62 -7.64
N TYR A 58 -1.51 -0.33 -6.58
CA TYR A 58 -2.01 0.44 -5.45
C TYR A 58 -2.25 1.92 -5.82
N VAL A 59 -1.33 2.52 -6.56
CA VAL A 59 -1.50 3.88 -7.10
C VAL A 59 -2.74 3.96 -7.98
N PHE A 60 -2.92 2.98 -8.87
CA PHE A 60 -4.10 2.87 -9.72
C PHE A 60 -5.40 2.77 -8.91
N LEU A 61 -5.41 1.95 -7.85
CA LEU A 61 -6.55 1.81 -6.93
C LEU A 61 -6.95 3.17 -6.33
N ILE A 62 -5.99 4.01 -5.90
CA ILE A 62 -6.26 5.36 -5.39
C ILE A 62 -6.98 6.22 -6.44
N PHE A 63 -6.55 6.16 -7.70
CA PHE A 63 -7.20 6.90 -8.78
C PHE A 63 -8.62 6.40 -9.06
N VAL A 64 -8.81 5.08 -9.10
CA VAL A 64 -10.15 4.47 -9.25
C VAL A 64 -11.06 4.91 -8.10
N ALA A 65 -10.58 4.87 -6.86
CA ALA A 65 -11.35 5.31 -5.70
C ALA A 65 -11.73 6.81 -5.79
N LYS A 66 -10.84 7.67 -6.27
CA LYS A 66 -11.14 9.10 -6.51
C LYS A 66 -12.23 9.29 -7.57
N ILE A 67 -12.16 8.53 -8.67
CA ILE A 67 -13.18 8.57 -9.73
C ILE A 67 -14.52 8.09 -9.17
N LEU A 68 -14.51 6.95 -8.48
CA LEU A 68 -15.71 6.38 -7.86
C LEU A 68 -16.34 7.36 -6.88
N ARG A 69 -15.54 8.05 -6.05
CA ARG A 69 -16.05 9.12 -5.17
C ARG A 69 -16.82 10.17 -5.94
N LYS A 70 -16.32 10.62 -7.10
CA LYS A 70 -17.02 11.61 -7.93
C LYS A 70 -18.34 11.09 -8.50
N ILE A 71 -18.41 9.80 -8.84
CA ILE A 71 -19.62 9.15 -9.37
C ILE A 71 -20.66 8.91 -8.26
N VAL A 72 -20.21 8.50 -7.08
CA VAL A 72 -21.08 8.08 -5.96
C VAL A 72 -21.52 9.26 -5.09
N MET A 73 -20.76 10.36 -5.05
CA MET A 73 -21.09 11.51 -4.20
C MET A 73 -22.46 12.09 -4.59
N ARG A 74 -23.41 12.01 -3.66
CA ARG A 74 -24.75 12.60 -3.77
C ARG A 74 -24.81 13.92 -3.01
N LYS A 75 -25.81 14.74 -3.32
CA LYS A 75 -26.12 15.97 -2.58
C LYS A 75 -26.53 15.61 -1.15
N GLU A 76 -26.27 16.51 -0.21
CA GLU A 76 -26.60 16.30 1.21
C GLU A 76 -28.11 16.11 1.40
N ASP A 77 -28.94 16.88 0.70
CA ASP A 77 -30.41 16.80 0.76
C ASP A 77 -31.02 15.64 -0.07
N TYR A 78 -30.23 14.65 -0.50
CA TYR A 78 -30.71 13.62 -1.43
C TYR A 78 -31.82 12.73 -0.84
N TYR A 79 -31.87 12.56 0.49
CA TYR A 79 -32.86 11.71 1.18
C TYR A 79 -33.91 12.49 1.98
N ASP A 80 -33.83 13.83 2.01
CA ASP A 80 -34.81 14.69 2.69
C ASP A 80 -36.02 15.02 1.79
N LYS A 81 -36.20 14.25 0.71
CA LYS A 81 -37.39 14.22 -0.14
C LYS A 81 -37.95 12.81 -0.24
#